data_AF-A0A166UG56-F1
#
_entry.id   AF-A0A166UG56-F1
#
_cell.length_a   1.000
_cell.length_b   1.000
_cell.length_c   1.000
_cell.angle_alpha   90.00
_cell.angle_beta   90.00
_cell.angle_gamma   90.00
#
_symmetry.space_group_name_H-M   'P 1'
#
loop_
_entity.id
_entity.type
_entity.pdbx_description
1 polymer ?
#
loop_
_entity_poly.entity_id
_entity_poly.type
_entity_poly.pdbx_seq_one_letter_code
_entity_poly.pdbx_strand_id
1 'polypeptide(L)'
;MNSSDRKTILTVLVLAILGYIAVSFLLADSRLDTSIVFALGIVIGGLATMTINRTTISQSDNGQAVPTKTLYVGNLPYRANEQAVRELFEEKGQVFSVRLLKDKNTGKRRGFGFVEMSEIDANKAIKDLNEMEFQQRTLKVREAKQKQEESESSSPA
;
A
#
# COMPACT_ATOMS: atom_id res chain seq x y z
N MET A 1 -20.89 -12.85 -22.02
CA MET A 1 -21.31 -11.53 -21.51
C MET A 1 -22.22 -11.75 -20.32
N ASN A 2 -21.68 -11.68 -19.11
CA ASN A 2 -22.39 -12.07 -17.89
C ASN A 2 -23.51 -11.07 -17.59
N SER A 3 -24.56 -11.54 -16.91
CA SER A 3 -25.69 -10.69 -16.50
C SER A 3 -25.23 -9.49 -15.66
N SER A 4 -24.15 -9.65 -14.89
CA SER A 4 -23.53 -8.60 -14.08
C SER A 4 -22.86 -7.51 -14.95
N ASP A 5 -22.16 -7.87 -16.02
CA ASP A 5 -21.48 -6.91 -16.90
C ASP A 5 -22.50 -6.01 -17.61
N ARG A 6 -23.63 -6.58 -18.07
CA ARG A 6 -24.69 -5.82 -18.74
C ARG A 6 -25.37 -4.82 -17.80
N LYS A 7 -25.57 -5.21 -16.53
CA LYS A 7 -26.14 -4.34 -15.49
C LYS A 7 -25.17 -3.20 -15.14
N THR A 8 -23.88 -3.48 -15.00
CA THR A 8 -22.85 -2.47 -14.73
C THR A 8 -22.70 -1.48 -15.89
N ILE A 9 -22.74 -1.96 -17.14
CA ILE A 9 -22.66 -1.07 -18.31
C ILE A 9 -23.89 -0.15 -18.37
N LEU A 10 -25.09 -0.69 -18.11
CA LEU A 10 -26.32 0.12 -18.08
C LEU A 10 -26.30 1.18 -16.98
N THR A 11 -25.84 0.86 -15.76
CA THR A 11 -25.79 1.84 -14.67
C THR A 11 -24.77 2.94 -14.93
N VAL A 12 -23.60 2.61 -15.48
CA VAL A 12 -22.59 3.60 -15.86
C VAL A 12 -23.10 4.52 -16.96
N LEU A 13 -23.80 3.96 -17.96
CA LEU A 13 -24.34 4.72 -19.08
C LEU A 13 -25.45 5.69 -18.63
N VAL A 14 -26.34 5.25 -17.73
CA VAL A 14 -27.38 6.12 -17.15
C VAL A 14 -26.77 7.26 -16.31
N LEU A 15 -25.76 6.97 -15.48
CA LEU A 15 -25.06 8.00 -14.70
C LEU A 15 -24.33 9.02 -15.58
N ALA A 16 -23.68 8.55 -16.66
CA ALA A 16 -23.00 9.43 -17.60
C ALA A 16 -23.97 10.37 -18.33
N ILE A 17 -25.13 9.85 -18.74
CA ILE A 17 -26.17 10.67 -19.39
C ILE A 17 -26.76 11.68 -18.40
N LEU A 18 -27.09 11.27 -17.18
CA LEU A 18 -27.61 12.18 -16.16
C LEU A 18 -26.59 13.27 -15.80
N GLY A 19 -25.32 12.91 -15.67
CA GLY A 19 -24.24 13.87 -15.43
C GLY A 19 -24.07 14.86 -16.59
N TYR A 20 -24.09 14.38 -17.83
CA TYR A 20 -24.01 15.25 -19.01
C TYR A 20 -25.21 16.20 -19.11
N ILE A 21 -26.44 15.71 -18.85
CA ILE A 21 -27.64 16.54 -18.85
C ILE A 21 -27.57 17.58 -17.73
N ALA A 22 -27.15 17.21 -16.52
CA ALA A 22 -27.00 18.15 -15.41
C ALA A 22 -25.95 19.23 -15.71
N VAL A 23 -24.80 18.84 -16.28
CA VAL A 23 -23.74 19.76 -16.71
C VAL A 23 -24.23 20.66 -17.85
N SER A 24 -24.92 20.10 -18.84
CA SER A 24 -25.46 20.85 -19.98
C SER A 24 -26.57 21.82 -19.56
N PHE A 25 -27.38 21.47 -18.56
CA PHE A 25 -28.39 22.34 -17.98
C PHE A 25 -27.75 23.45 -17.14
N LEU A 26 -26.69 23.13 -16.39
CA LEU A 26 -25.91 24.10 -15.62
C LEU A 26 -25.15 25.10 -16.53
N LEU A 27 -24.69 24.66 -17.70
CA LEU A 27 -24.09 25.50 -18.74
C LEU A 27 -25.13 26.33 -19.52
N ALA A 28 -26.40 25.91 -19.56
CA ALA A 28 -27.46 26.66 -20.25
C ALA A 28 -27.90 27.93 -19.50
N ASP A 29 -27.76 27.98 -18.18
CA ASP A 29 -28.19 29.11 -17.33
C ASP A 29 -27.08 30.20 -17.15
N SER A 30 -26.12 30.26 -18.08
CA SER A 30 -24.82 30.94 -17.93
C SER A 30 -24.86 32.40 -17.41
N ARG A 31 -24.73 32.52 -16.08
CA ARG A 31 -24.14 33.65 -15.32
C ARG A 31 -22.92 33.18 -14.50
N LEU A 32 -22.29 32.06 -14.85
CA LEU A 32 -21.13 31.52 -14.14
C LEU A 32 -19.91 31.52 -15.07
N ASP A 33 -18.83 32.16 -14.63
CA ASP A 33 -17.57 32.19 -15.36
C ASP A 33 -17.00 30.79 -15.56
N THR A 34 -16.49 30.52 -16.76
CA THR A 34 -15.84 29.26 -17.16
C THR A 34 -14.78 28.81 -16.15
N SER A 35 -14.12 29.76 -15.48
CA SER A 35 -13.13 29.53 -14.43
C SER A 35 -13.71 28.81 -13.21
N ILE A 36 -14.95 29.11 -12.80
CA ILE A 36 -15.61 28.50 -11.64
C ILE A 36 -15.99 27.06 -11.98
N VAL A 37 -16.48 26.82 -13.20
CA VAL A 37 -16.83 25.48 -13.70
C VAL A 37 -15.59 24.58 -13.73
N PHE A 38 -14.45 25.12 -14.20
CA PHE A 38 -13.19 24.37 -14.23
C PHE A 38 -12.66 24.08 -12.82
N ALA A 39 -12.77 25.04 -11.90
CA ALA A 39 -12.36 24.86 -10.50
C ALA A 39 -13.17 23.76 -9.81
N LEU A 40 -14.49 23.73 -9.99
CA LEU A 40 -15.35 22.67 -9.46
C LEU A 40 -15.05 21.30 -10.10
N GLY A 41 -14.77 21.27 -11.40
CA GLY A 41 -14.34 20.07 -12.11
C GLY A 41 -13.05 19.46 -11.55
N ILE A 42 -12.04 20.29 -11.24
CA ILE A 42 -10.79 19.85 -10.62
C ILE A 42 -11.03 19.36 -9.18
N VAL A 43 -11.84 20.06 -8.39
CA VAL A 43 -12.11 19.68 -6.99
C VAL A 43 -12.89 18.35 -6.92
N ILE A 44 -13.91 18.18 -7.75
CA ILE A 44 -14.71 16.95 -7.81
C ILE A 44 -13.90 15.80 -8.44
N GLY A 45 -13.13 16.06 -9.51
CA GLY A 45 -12.23 15.09 -10.11
C GLY A 45 -11.11 14.64 -9.16
N GLY A 46 -10.54 15.58 -8.41
CA GLY A 46 -9.56 15.32 -7.35
C GLY A 46 -10.15 14.48 -6.21
N LEU A 47 -11.36 14.80 -5.76
CA LEU A 47 -12.07 13.99 -4.75
C LEU A 47 -12.46 12.61 -5.26
N ALA A 48 -12.88 12.47 -6.52
CA ALA A 48 -13.24 11.18 -7.12
C ALA A 48 -12.00 10.27 -7.27
N THR A 49 -10.87 10.82 -7.72
CA THR A 49 -9.60 10.08 -7.83
C THR A 49 -8.99 9.72 -6.47
N MET A 50 -9.31 10.48 -5.41
CA MET A 50 -8.86 10.18 -4.04
C MET A 50 -9.40 8.85 -3.49
N THR A 51 -10.49 8.31 -4.05
CA THR A 51 -11.02 7.00 -3.63
C THR A 51 -10.43 5.80 -4.39
N ILE A 52 -9.73 6.02 -5.51
CA ILE A 52 -9.29 4.92 -6.39
C ILE A 52 -7.76 4.77 -6.49
N ASN A 53 -6.96 5.76 -6.05
CA ASN A 53 -5.50 5.67 -6.20
C ASN A 53 -4.72 5.98 -4.90
N ARG A 54 -4.60 4.99 -4.00
CA ARG A 54 -3.46 4.96 -3.05
C ARG A 54 -2.20 4.58 -3.83
N THR A 55 -1.59 5.53 -4.53
CA THR A 55 -0.18 5.46 -4.92
C THR A 55 0.41 6.87 -4.88
N THR A 56 1.32 7.06 -3.92
CA THR A 56 2.34 8.11 -3.81
C THR A 56 1.90 9.57 -3.73
N ILE A 57 1.57 10.02 -2.52
CA ILE A 57 2.11 11.30 -2.01
C ILE A 57 2.97 10.95 -0.80
N SER A 58 4.27 10.74 -1.05
CA SER A 58 5.29 10.77 0.00
C SER A 58 5.62 12.24 0.26
N GLN A 59 4.85 12.90 1.12
CA GLN A 59 5.27 14.14 1.78
C GLN A 59 4.38 14.42 2.99
N SER A 60 4.84 13.96 4.16
CA SER A 60 4.86 14.78 5.37
C SER A 60 5.85 14.14 6.33
N ASP A 61 7.10 14.57 6.21
CA ASP A 61 8.11 14.45 7.25
C ASP A 61 7.65 15.35 8.41
N ASN A 62 6.91 14.76 9.35
CA ASN A 62 6.62 15.33 10.65
C ASN A 62 7.27 14.39 11.64
N GLY A 63 8.37 14.83 12.26
CA GLY A 63 9.25 14.07 13.14
C GLY A 63 8.60 13.61 14.44
N GLN A 64 7.61 12.71 14.34
CA GLN A 64 7.42 11.68 15.35
C GLN A 64 8.13 10.44 14.82
N ALA A 65 9.28 10.14 15.41
CA ALA A 65 9.91 8.84 15.25
C ALA A 65 8.93 7.79 15.79
N VAL A 66 8.05 7.30 14.93
CA VAL A 66 7.19 6.16 15.24
C VAL A 66 8.16 5.03 15.54
N PRO A 67 8.15 4.44 16.75
CA PRO A 67 9.04 3.34 17.06
C PRO A 67 8.77 2.22 16.06
N THR A 68 9.75 1.93 15.21
CA THR A 68 9.69 0.85 14.22
C THR A 68 10.47 -0.35 14.71
N LYS A 69 9.97 -1.55 14.46
CA LYS A 69 10.71 -2.80 14.64
C LYS A 69 10.91 -3.51 13.32
N THR A 70 12.07 -4.13 13.20
CA THR A 70 12.35 -5.08 12.13
C THR A 70 11.95 -6.48 12.57
N LEU A 71 11.18 -7.17 11.74
CA LEU A 71 10.79 -8.56 11.89
C LEU A 71 11.57 -9.44 10.92
N TYR A 72 12.03 -10.59 11.41
CA TYR A 72 12.57 -11.67 10.61
C TYR A 72 11.45 -12.60 10.18
N VAL A 73 11.34 -12.85 8.88
CA VAL A 73 10.36 -13.75 8.29
C VAL A 73 11.09 -14.91 7.63
N GLY A 74 10.96 -16.11 8.19
CA GLY A 74 11.62 -17.33 7.73
C GLY A 74 10.64 -18.38 7.21
N ASN A 75 11.21 -19.39 6.55
CA ASN A 75 10.48 -20.50 5.90
C ASN A 75 9.50 -20.05 4.79
N LEU A 76 9.74 -18.88 4.20
CA LEU A 76 8.97 -18.39 3.06
C LEU A 76 9.12 -19.35 1.87
N PRO A 77 8.05 -19.59 1.10
CA PRO A 77 8.12 -20.41 -0.10
C PRO A 77 9.02 -19.73 -1.14
N TYR A 78 9.69 -20.54 -1.97
CA TYR A 78 10.58 -20.04 -3.02
C TYR A 78 9.88 -19.14 -4.05
N ARG A 79 8.55 -19.19 -4.10
CA ARG A 79 7.69 -18.35 -4.94
C ARG A 79 7.17 -17.08 -4.24
N ALA A 80 7.41 -16.89 -2.94
CA ALA A 80 6.98 -15.68 -2.21
C ALA A 80 7.70 -14.44 -2.72
N ASN A 81 6.93 -13.50 -3.27
CA ASN A 81 7.43 -12.20 -3.71
C ASN A 81 7.40 -11.21 -2.54
N GLU A 82 8.20 -10.15 -2.67
CA GLU A 82 8.24 -9.08 -1.68
C GLU A 82 6.86 -8.43 -1.51
N GLN A 83 6.16 -8.21 -2.63
CA GLN A 83 4.80 -7.69 -2.64
C GLN A 83 3.81 -8.60 -1.88
N ALA A 84 3.88 -9.92 -2.08
CA ALA A 84 2.99 -10.85 -1.39
C ALA A 84 3.25 -10.89 0.13
N VAL A 85 4.51 -10.75 0.55
CA VAL A 85 4.86 -10.63 1.97
C VAL A 85 4.38 -9.29 2.50
N ARG A 86 4.57 -8.20 1.75
CA ARG A 86 4.08 -6.88 2.13
C ARG A 86 2.58 -6.88 2.35
N GLU A 87 1.80 -7.39 1.39
CA GLU A 87 0.33 -7.48 1.48
C GLU A 87 -0.12 -8.27 2.71
N LEU A 88 0.57 -9.37 3.04
CA LEU A 88 0.26 -10.17 4.22
C LEU A 88 0.51 -9.42 5.53
N PHE A 89 1.61 -8.65 5.61
CA PHE A 89 1.93 -7.86 6.79
C PHE A 89 1.10 -6.57 6.88
N GLU A 90 0.69 -6.01 5.74
CA GLU A 90 -0.21 -4.84 5.66
C GLU A 90 -1.61 -5.13 6.22
N GLU A 91 -2.07 -6.40 6.21
CA GLU A 91 -3.31 -6.80 6.88
C GLU A 91 -3.22 -6.63 8.42
N LYS A 92 -2.02 -6.74 8.98
CA LYS A 92 -1.80 -6.66 10.44
C LYS A 92 -1.41 -5.26 10.90
N GLY A 93 -0.79 -4.44 10.05
CA GLY A 93 -0.43 -3.06 10.37
C GLY A 93 0.38 -2.36 9.29
N GLN A 94 0.95 -1.19 9.61
CA GLN A 94 1.67 -0.40 8.62
C GLN A 94 3.09 -0.94 8.38
N VAL A 95 3.38 -1.32 7.14
CA VAL A 95 4.69 -1.78 6.69
C VAL A 95 5.47 -0.61 6.06
N PHE A 96 6.67 -0.33 6.57
CA PHE A 96 7.56 0.70 6.05
C PHE A 96 8.46 0.14 4.95
N SER A 97 9.05 -1.03 5.17
CA SER A 97 10.00 -1.63 4.24
C SER A 97 9.94 -3.16 4.28
N VAL A 98 10.15 -3.81 3.13
CA VAL A 98 10.30 -5.27 3.04
C VAL A 98 11.55 -5.56 2.24
N ARG A 99 12.36 -6.51 2.72
CA ARG A 99 13.59 -6.93 2.07
C ARG A 99 13.71 -8.45 2.10
N LEU A 100 13.49 -9.09 0.95
CA LEU A 100 13.68 -10.54 0.82
C LEU A 100 15.10 -10.89 0.37
N LEU A 101 15.76 -11.82 1.07
CA LEU A 101 17.11 -12.24 0.71
C LEU A 101 17.08 -13.38 -0.33
N LYS A 102 17.84 -13.16 -1.40
CA LYS A 102 18.06 -14.11 -2.48
C LYS A 102 19.51 -14.57 -2.46
N ASP A 103 19.74 -15.82 -2.79
CA ASP A 103 21.08 -16.37 -2.95
C ASP A 103 21.73 -15.75 -4.19
N LYS A 104 22.90 -15.12 -4.02
CA LYS A 104 23.59 -14.41 -5.10
C LYS A 104 24.23 -15.34 -6.13
N ASN A 105 24.53 -16.58 -5.75
CA ASN A 105 25.22 -17.54 -6.63
C ASN A 105 24.24 -18.34 -7.48
N THR A 106 23.10 -18.71 -6.90
CA THR A 106 22.08 -19.54 -7.57
C THR A 106 20.86 -18.77 -8.03
N GLY A 107 20.71 -17.51 -7.60
CA GLY A 107 19.51 -16.68 -7.84
C GLY A 107 18.25 -17.21 -7.12
N LYS A 108 18.34 -18.35 -6.42
CA LYS A 108 17.22 -18.97 -5.72
C LYS A 108 16.93 -18.20 -4.43
N ARG A 109 15.65 -18.06 -4.09
CA ARG A 109 15.25 -17.38 -2.85
C ARG A 109 15.70 -18.23 -1.67
N ARG A 110 16.34 -17.64 -0.65
CA ARG A 110 16.75 -18.41 0.54
C ARG A 110 15.57 -18.76 1.46
N GLY A 111 14.37 -18.26 1.14
CA GLY A 111 13.16 -18.51 1.92
C GLY A 111 13.12 -17.71 3.22
N PHE A 112 13.79 -16.56 3.27
CA PHE A 112 13.69 -15.64 4.38
C PHE A 112 13.87 -14.17 3.96
N GLY A 113 13.43 -13.26 4.82
CA GLY A 113 13.56 -11.83 4.63
C GLY A 113 13.33 -11.04 5.91
N PHE A 114 13.36 -9.73 5.77
CA PHE A 114 13.17 -8.77 6.84
C PHE A 114 12.02 -7.81 6.48
N VAL A 115 11.17 -7.49 7.44
CA VAL A 115 10.04 -6.56 7.30
C VAL A 115 10.16 -5.50 8.38
N GLU A 116 10.17 -4.24 8.01
CA GLU A 116 10.15 -3.12 8.93
C GLU A 116 8.71 -2.59 9.06
N MET A 117 8.22 -2.54 10.30
CA MET A 117 6.85 -2.12 10.60
C MET A 117 6.79 -1.41 11.96
N SER A 118 5.66 -0.78 12.28
CA SER A 118 5.46 -0.12 13.58
C SER A 118 5.61 -1.11 14.74
N GLU A 119 6.25 -0.73 15.85
CA GLU A 119 6.52 -1.59 17.01
C GLU A 119 5.24 -2.21 17.59
N ILE A 120 4.15 -1.44 17.61
CA ILE A 120 2.84 -1.87 18.12
C ILE A 120 2.30 -3.00 17.24
N ASP A 121 2.33 -2.79 15.93
CA ASP A 121 1.85 -3.75 14.94
C ASP A 121 2.80 -4.94 14.80
N ALA A 122 4.10 -4.75 15.04
CA ALA A 122 5.12 -5.78 14.93
C ALA A 122 4.87 -6.92 15.90
N ASN A 123 4.58 -6.61 17.17
CA ASN A 123 4.25 -7.61 18.17
C ASN A 123 2.97 -8.38 17.82
N LYS A 124 1.96 -7.69 17.28
CA LYS A 124 0.72 -8.30 16.83
C LYS A 124 0.94 -9.21 15.62
N ALA A 125 1.69 -8.75 14.63
CA ALA A 125 2.04 -9.53 13.45
C ALA A 125 2.87 -10.77 13.81
N ILE A 126 3.82 -10.69 14.75
CA ILE A 126 4.52 -11.88 15.25
C ILE A 126 3.49 -12.86 15.85
N LYS A 127 2.58 -12.41 16.70
CA LYS A 127 1.63 -13.31 17.38
C LYS A 127 0.65 -13.98 16.42
N ASP A 128 0.18 -13.24 15.41
CA ASP A 128 -0.82 -13.72 14.44
C ASP A 128 -0.21 -14.49 13.26
N LEU A 129 0.95 -14.07 12.76
CA LEU A 129 1.56 -14.64 11.54
C LEU A 129 2.63 -15.69 11.83
N ASN A 130 3.18 -15.74 13.04
CA ASN A 130 4.07 -16.82 13.42
C ASN A 130 3.30 -18.14 13.43
N GLU A 131 3.86 -19.16 12.78
CA GLU A 131 3.27 -20.50 12.61
C GLU A 131 2.03 -20.55 11.70
N MET A 132 1.74 -19.48 10.97
CA MET A 132 0.70 -19.49 9.96
C MET A 132 1.13 -20.31 8.72
N GLU A 133 0.23 -21.11 8.17
CA GLU A 133 0.47 -21.79 6.90
C GLU A 133 0.32 -20.81 5.72
N PHE A 134 1.39 -20.66 4.96
CA PHE A 134 1.42 -19.86 3.74
C PHE A 134 1.98 -20.69 2.59
N GLN A 135 1.14 -20.97 1.60
CA GLN A 135 1.49 -21.77 0.41
C GLN A 135 2.15 -23.12 0.77
N GLN A 136 1.51 -23.87 1.67
CA GLN A 136 1.97 -25.20 2.15
C GLN A 136 3.29 -25.16 2.95
N ARG A 137 3.65 -24.00 3.51
CA ARG A 137 4.80 -23.85 4.41
C ARG A 137 4.41 -23.02 5.63
N THR A 138 4.84 -23.46 6.80
CA THR A 138 4.63 -22.74 8.05
C THR A 138 5.58 -21.57 8.17
N LEU A 139 5.08 -20.34 8.15
CA LEU A 139 5.92 -19.15 8.32
C LEU A 139 6.49 -19.08 9.73
N LYS A 140 7.72 -18.59 9.84
CA LYS A 140 8.35 -18.29 11.14
C LYS A 140 8.60 -16.80 11.22
N VAL A 141 7.84 -16.10 12.04
CA VAL A 141 7.97 -14.65 12.23
C VAL A 141 8.55 -14.41 13.60
N ARG A 142 9.68 -13.68 13.67
CA ARG A 142 10.36 -13.35 14.94
C ARG A 142 10.80 -11.91 14.91
N GLU A 143 11.01 -11.32 16.07
CA GLU A 143 11.71 -10.04 16.16
C GLU A 143 13.14 -10.20 15.60
N ALA A 144 13.50 -9.38 14.62
CA ALA A 144 14.86 -9.38 14.10
C ALA A 144 15.74 -8.60 15.08
N LYS A 145 16.87 -9.20 15.47
CA LYS A 145 17.95 -8.42 16.07
C LYS A 145 18.51 -7.53 14.96
N GLN A 146 18.07 -6.28 14.93
CA GLN A 146 18.67 -5.26 14.08
C GLN A 146 20.13 -5.22 14.49
N LYS A 147 21.02 -5.70 13.61
CA LYS A 147 22.45 -5.46 13.81
C LYS A 147 22.57 -3.95 13.75
N GLN A 148 22.74 -3.32 14.90
CA GLN A 148 23.09 -1.91 14.98
C GLN A 148 24.29 -1.77 14.05
N GLU A 149 24.08 -1.13 12.91
CA GLU A 149 25.17 -0.51 12.20
C GLU A 149 25.65 0.53 13.19
N GLU A 150 26.75 0.19 13.86
CA GLU A 150 27.54 1.07 14.67
C GLU A 150 27.74 2.32 13.82
N SER A 151 26.91 3.33 14.06
CA SER A 151 27.14 4.66 13.55
C SER A 151 28.39 5.11 14.27
N GLU A 152 29.54 4.65 13.74
CA GLU A 152 30.85 5.24 13.93
C GLU A 152 30.67 6.71 13.54
N SER A 153 30.26 7.50 14.54
CA SER A 153 30.56 8.91 14.61
C SER A 153 32.07 9.02 14.71
N SER A 154 32.76 8.73 13.60
CA SER A 154 34.08 9.25 13.31
C SER A 154 33.91 10.77 13.25
N SER A 155 34.04 11.42 14.42
CA SER A 155 34.26 12.86 14.49
C SER A 155 35.77 13.08 14.51
N PRO A 156 36.37 13.58 13.41
CA PRO A 156 37.76 14.00 13.42
C PRO A 156 37.86 15.39 14.08
N ALA A 157 38.77 15.54 15.04
CA ALA A 157 39.39 16.81 15.39
C ALA A 157 40.73 16.54 16.10
#